data_AF-A0A2V5JW72-F1
#
_entry.id   AF-A0A2V5JW72-F1
#
_cell.length_a   1.000
_cell.length_b   1.000
_cell.length_c   1.000
_cell.angle_alpha   90.00
_cell.angle_beta   90.00
_cell.angle_gamma   90.00
#
_symmetry.space_group_name_H-M   'P 1'
#
loop_
_entity.id
_entity.type
_entity.pdbx_description
1 polymer ?
#
loop_
_entity_poly.entity_id
_entity_poly.type
_entity_poly.pdbx_seq_one_letter_code
_entity_poly.pdbx_strand_id
1 'polypeptide(L)'
;MNESPQEWILKRRHEDLSLTVRTSWSLYIQFYTVFLTVSVVGLGWVLTRPADAPIVPRAKHVIAIVFVIQTLLTAITSVAMALYTSRVAHDQEEIENCLVQSNPAALPACGPAVPASLARFAGWFNCAAMIAMAALWLYVGFIS
;
A
#
# COMPACT_ATOMS: atom_id res chain seq x y z
N MET A 1 34.81 -1.18 -21.94
CA MET A 1 33.54 -0.92 -22.66
C MET A 1 33.13 0.50 -22.31
N ASN A 2 33.12 1.42 -23.27
CA ASN A 2 32.58 2.77 -23.05
C ASN A 2 31.06 2.66 -23.15
N GLU A 3 30.40 2.67 -22.00
CA GLU A 3 28.95 2.80 -21.92
C GLU A 3 28.53 4.14 -22.56
N SER A 4 27.51 4.09 -23.42
CA SER A 4 27.01 5.31 -24.04
C SER A 4 26.29 6.19 -23.01
N PRO A 5 26.33 7.53 -23.15
CA PRO A 5 25.62 8.43 -22.23
C PRO A 5 24.12 8.13 -22.11
N GLN A 6 23.49 7.62 -23.18
CA GLN A 6 22.08 7.23 -23.19
C GLN A 6 21.82 5.95 -22.39
N GLU A 7 22.66 4.93 -22.52
CA GLU A 7 22.55 3.70 -21.71
C GLU A 7 22.71 4.00 -20.22
N TRP A 8 23.67 4.86 -19.86
CA TRP A 8 23.88 5.28 -18.46
C TRP A 8 22.65 5.99 -17.89
N ILE A 9 22.05 6.92 -18.65
CA ILE A 9 20.83 7.63 -18.24
C ILE A 9 19.66 6.66 -18.05
N LEU A 10 19.46 5.72 -18.99
CA LEU A 10 18.37 4.75 -18.93
C LEU A 10 18.52 3.80 -17.74
N LYS A 11 19.72 3.28 -17.49
CA LYS A 11 20.00 2.46 -16.30
C LYS A 11 19.77 3.23 -15.02
N ARG A 12 20.23 4.49 -14.95
CA ARG A 12 20.03 5.31 -13.76
C ARG A 12 18.55 5.56 -13.48
N ARG A 13 17.77 5.83 -14.53
CA ARG A 13 16.31 6.01 -14.42
C ARG A 13 15.62 4.74 -13.92
N HIS A 14 16.03 3.56 -14.41
CA HIS A 14 15.52 2.27 -13.94
C HIS A 14 15.82 2.03 -12.46
N GLU A 15 17.05 2.29 -12.03
CA GLU A 15 17.47 2.21 -10.61
C GLU A 15 16.66 3.14 -9.72
N ASP A 16 16.51 4.41 -10.11
CA ASP A 16 15.78 5.41 -9.33
C ASP A 16 14.28 5.07 -9.22
N LEU A 17 13.66 4.57 -10.30
CA LEU A 17 12.28 4.07 -10.29
C LEU A 17 12.13 2.86 -9.34
N SER A 18 13.05 1.92 -9.40
CA SER A 18 13.08 0.72 -8.56
C SER A 18 13.21 1.06 -7.07
N LEU A 19 14.13 1.97 -6.73
CA LEU A 19 14.34 2.49 -5.37
C LEU A 19 13.10 3.23 -4.84
N THR A 20 12.50 4.06 -5.68
CA THR A 20 11.29 4.83 -5.32
C THR A 20 10.14 3.89 -5.00
N VAL A 21 9.85 2.92 -5.88
CA VAL A 21 8.78 1.93 -5.67
C VAL A 21 9.02 1.11 -4.41
N ARG A 22 10.24 0.63 -4.18
CA ARG A 22 10.58 -0.13 -2.97
C ARG A 22 10.35 0.71 -1.71
N THR A 23 10.77 1.97 -1.72
CA THR A 23 10.61 2.89 -0.59
C THR A 23 9.13 3.17 -0.32
N SER A 24 8.34 3.45 -1.37
CA SER A 24 6.89 3.65 -1.25
C SER A 24 6.18 2.43 -0.68
N TRP A 25 6.53 1.21 -1.14
CA TRP A 25 5.97 -0.02 -0.61
C TRP A 25 6.36 -0.28 0.85
N SER A 26 7.61 -0.02 1.22
CA SER A 26 8.07 -0.15 2.61
C SER A 26 7.27 0.76 3.55
N LEU A 27 7.14 2.04 3.19
CA LEU A 27 6.37 3.02 3.97
C LEU A 27 4.88 2.64 4.04
N TYR A 28 4.30 2.19 2.92
CA TYR A 28 2.91 1.74 2.87
C TYR A 28 2.65 0.55 3.80
N ILE A 29 3.51 -0.47 3.79
CA ILE A 29 3.37 -1.65 4.67
C ILE A 29 3.49 -1.24 6.14
N GLN A 30 4.49 -0.41 6.48
CA GLN A 30 4.66 0.08 7.85
C GLN A 30 3.46 0.87 8.35
N PHE A 31 2.97 1.82 7.55
CA PHE A 31 1.77 2.59 7.82
C PHE A 31 0.58 1.65 8.05
N TYR A 32 0.34 0.74 7.10
CA TYR A 32 -0.74 -0.23 7.16
C TYR A 32 -0.72 -1.09 8.43
N THR A 33 0.43 -1.66 8.78
CA THR A 33 0.55 -2.54 9.96
C THR A 33 0.24 -1.80 11.26
N VAL A 34 0.73 -0.57 11.42
CA VAL A 34 0.42 0.23 12.61
C VAL A 34 -1.08 0.48 12.71
N PHE A 35 -1.72 0.91 11.63
CA PHE A 35 -3.14 1.24 11.66
C PHE A 35 -4.05 0.02 11.82
N LEU A 36 -3.73 -1.09 11.17
CA LEU A 36 -4.46 -2.33 11.36
C LEU A 36 -4.37 -2.78 12.83
N THR A 37 -3.17 -2.73 13.41
CA THR A 37 -2.96 -3.13 14.81
C THR A 37 -3.75 -2.25 15.76
N VAL A 38 -3.65 -0.93 15.63
CA VAL A 38 -4.40 0.02 16.47
C VAL A 38 -5.91 -0.17 16.31
N SER A 39 -6.38 -0.43 15.08
CA SER A 39 -7.78 -0.70 14.79
C SER A 39 -8.28 -1.98 15.45
N VAL A 40 -7.54 -3.09 15.36
CA VAL A 40 -7.91 -4.36 15.99
C VAL A 40 -7.88 -4.27 17.52
N VAL A 41 -6.86 -3.62 18.09
CA VAL A 41 -6.77 -3.38 19.53
C VAL A 41 -7.92 -2.50 20.02
N GLY A 42 -8.23 -1.43 19.29
CA GLY A 42 -9.36 -0.55 19.59
C GLY A 42 -10.69 -1.31 19.56
N LEU A 43 -10.89 -2.19 18.57
CA LEU A 43 -12.08 -3.02 18.45
C LEU A 43 -12.21 -3.97 19.64
N GLY A 44 -11.12 -4.69 19.96
CA GLY A 44 -11.07 -5.59 21.12
C GLY A 44 -11.42 -4.85 22.41
N TRP A 45 -10.81 -3.69 22.63
CA TRP A 45 -11.09 -2.84 23.79
C TRP A 45 -12.55 -2.39 23.89
N VAL A 46 -13.19 -2.05 22.77
CA VAL A 46 -14.61 -1.66 22.75
C VAL A 46 -15.52 -2.86 23.04
N LEU A 47 -15.17 -4.05 22.52
CA LEU A 47 -15.98 -5.26 22.64
C LEU A 47 -15.84 -5.99 23.98
N THR A 48 -14.66 -5.97 24.61
CA THR A 48 -14.37 -6.74 25.84
C THR A 48 -14.49 -5.93 27.12
N ARG A 49 -15.01 -4.70 27.06
CA ARG A 49 -15.12 -3.84 28.25
C ARG A 49 -16.13 -4.41 29.26
N PRO A 50 -15.78 -4.47 30.55
CA PRO A 50 -16.71 -4.89 31.59
C PRO A 50 -17.87 -3.90 31.70
N ALA A 51 -19.05 -4.41 32.05
CA ALA A 51 -20.31 -3.64 32.16
C ALA A 51 -20.22 -2.44 33.11
N ASP A 52 -19.23 -2.45 34.00
CA ASP A 52 -19.05 -1.47 35.08
C ASP A 52 -18.33 -0.19 34.64
N ALA A 53 -17.79 -0.15 33.41
CA ALA A 53 -17.10 1.01 32.85
C ALA A 53 -17.88 1.60 31.66
N PRO A 54 -18.99 2.32 31.90
CA PRO A 54 -19.85 2.82 30.83
C PRO A 54 -19.08 3.80 29.94
N ILE A 55 -18.95 3.44 28.66
CA ILE A 55 -18.57 4.41 27.63
C ILE A 55 -19.79 5.31 27.42
N VAL A 56 -19.60 6.63 27.56
CA VAL A 56 -20.60 7.60 27.10
C VAL A 56 -20.89 7.29 25.63
N PRO A 57 -22.13 7.01 25.21
CA PRO A 57 -22.45 6.57 23.85
C PRO A 57 -21.80 7.45 22.78
N ARG A 58 -21.74 8.77 23.00
CA ARG A 58 -21.04 9.71 22.12
C ARG A 58 -19.57 9.38 21.87
N ALA A 59 -18.82 8.95 22.90
CA ALA A 59 -17.40 8.59 22.75
C ALA A 59 -17.22 7.33 21.90
N LYS A 60 -18.12 6.34 22.03
CA LYS A 60 -18.14 5.13 21.18
C LYS A 60 -18.32 5.50 19.70
N HIS A 61 -19.28 6.38 19.40
CA HIS A 61 -19.56 6.86 18.04
C HIS A 61 -18.36 7.64 17.47
N VAL A 62 -17.75 8.53 18.26
CA VAL A 62 -16.57 9.29 17.83
C VAL A 62 -15.40 8.36 17.49
N ILE A 63 -15.12 7.36 18.34
CA ILE A 63 -14.08 6.35 18.08
C ILE A 63 -14.37 5.60 16.79
N ALA A 64 -15.60 5.11 16.61
CA ALA A 64 -15.99 4.39 15.40
C ALA A 64 -15.85 5.27 14.13
N ILE A 65 -16.26 6.54 14.18
CA ILE A 65 -16.12 7.47 13.04
C ILE A 65 -14.64 7.67 12.68
N VAL A 66 -13.76 7.88 13.67
CA VAL A 66 -12.32 8.06 13.43
C VAL A 66 -11.74 6.84 12.73
N PHE A 67 -12.05 5.63 13.22
CA PHE A 67 -11.55 4.40 12.61
C PHE A 67 -12.16 4.10 11.24
N VAL A 68 -13.42 4.46 10.99
CA VAL A 68 -14.05 4.36 9.66
C VAL A 68 -13.34 5.28 8.67
N ILE A 69 -13.13 6.55 9.02
CA ILE A 69 -12.44 7.50 8.13
C ILE A 69 -11.03 6.99 7.82
N GLN A 70 -10.31 6.53 8.83
CA GLN A 70 -8.94 6.05 8.67
C GLN A 70 -8.85 4.77 7.82
N THR A 71 -9.76 3.82 8.02
CA THR A 71 -9.81 2.58 7.22
C THR A 71 -10.17 2.87 5.76
N LEU A 72 -11.09 3.81 5.50
CA LEU A 72 -11.40 4.25 4.14
C LEU A 72 -10.21 4.94 3.46
N LEU A 73 -9.49 5.83 4.17
CA LEU A 73 -8.27 6.43 3.65
C LEU A 73 -7.23 5.36 3.29
N THR A 74 -7.05 4.36 4.16
CA THR A 74 -6.13 3.25 3.92
C THR A 74 -6.55 2.40 2.71
N ALA A 75 -7.85 2.20 2.49
CA ALA A 75 -8.38 1.52 1.32
C ALA A 75 -8.04 2.28 0.02
N ILE A 76 -8.25 3.61 0.01
CA ILE A 76 -7.90 4.48 -1.12
C ILE A 76 -6.40 4.42 -1.40
N THR A 77 -5.55 4.52 -0.37
CA THR A 77 -4.10 4.42 -0.51
C THR A 77 -3.68 3.06 -1.06
N SER A 78 -4.35 1.97 -0.66
CA SER A 78 -4.08 0.62 -1.16
C SER A 78 -4.32 0.52 -2.68
N VAL A 79 -5.42 1.11 -3.16
CA VAL A 79 -5.72 1.18 -4.60
C VAL A 79 -4.70 2.08 -5.32
N ALA A 80 -4.37 3.23 -4.74
CA ALA A 80 -3.37 4.13 -5.31
C ALA A 80 -2.00 3.46 -5.47
N MET A 81 -1.56 2.68 -4.48
CA MET A 81 -0.30 1.91 -4.54
C MET A 81 -0.33 0.82 -5.62
N ALA A 82 -1.46 0.12 -5.78
CA ALA A 82 -1.62 -0.86 -6.86
C ALA A 82 -1.53 -0.22 -8.24
N LEU A 83 -2.19 0.93 -8.44
CA LEU A 83 -2.15 1.68 -9.70
C LEU A 83 -0.76 2.28 -9.96
N TYR A 84 -0.13 2.86 -8.94
CA TYR A 84 1.21 3.41 -9.03
C TYR A 84 2.22 2.34 -9.43
N THR A 85 2.18 1.16 -8.79
CA THR A 85 3.08 0.06 -9.12
C THR A 85 2.87 -0.46 -10.54
N SER A 86 1.62 -0.49 -11.01
CA SER A 86 1.32 -0.84 -12.40
C SER A 86 1.91 0.14 -13.40
N ARG A 87 1.91 1.45 -13.09
CA ARG A 87 2.50 2.46 -13.97
C ARG A 87 4.01 2.32 -14.00
N VAL A 88 4.65 2.19 -12.84
CA VAL A 88 6.11 2.02 -12.78
C VAL A 88 6.55 0.73 -13.45
N ALA A 89 5.81 -0.36 -13.33
CA ALA A 89 6.13 -1.60 -14.04
C ALA A 89 6.10 -1.41 -15.57
N HIS A 90 5.13 -0.66 -16.09
CA HIS A 90 5.08 -0.32 -17.52
C HIS A 90 6.24 0.59 -17.92
N ASP A 91 6.57 1.60 -17.12
CA ASP A 91 7.70 2.49 -17.38
C ASP A 91 9.05 1.73 -17.34
N GLN A 92 9.18 0.74 -16.45
CA GLN A 92 10.34 -0.15 -16.38
C GLN A 92 10.45 -1.04 -17.61
N GLU A 93 9.34 -1.63 -18.06
CA GLU A 93 9.28 -2.44 -19.29
C GLU A 93 9.63 -1.61 -20.53
N GLU A 94 9.17 -0.35 -20.62
CA GLU A 94 9.53 0.56 -21.71
C GLU A 94 11.04 0.88 -21.71
N ILE A 95 11.62 1.16 -20.53
CA ILE A 95 13.06 1.41 -20.39
C ILE A 95 13.88 0.15 -20.75
N GLU A 96 13.44 -1.03 -20.30
CA GLU A 96 14.08 -2.31 -20.62
C GLU A 96 14.03 -2.60 -22.13
N ASN A 97 12.89 -2.36 -22.79
CA ASN A 97 12.76 -2.51 -24.24
C ASN A 97 13.69 -1.56 -25.01
N CYS A 98 13.81 -0.30 -24.58
CA CYS A 98 14.76 0.66 -25.17
C CYS A 98 16.23 0.24 -24.94
N LEU A 99 16.55 -0.32 -23.78
CA LEU A 99 17.88 -0.86 -23.48
C LEU A 99 18.21 -2.09 -24.34
N VAL A 100 17.25 -3.01 -24.53
CA VAL A 100 17.42 -4.20 -25.38
C VAL A 100 17.62 -3.81 -26.85
N GLN A 101 16.88 -2.81 -27.34
CA GLN A 101 17.05 -2.31 -28.71
C GLN A 101 18.39 -1.63 -28.94
N SER A 102 18.91 -0.89 -27.95
CA SER A 102 20.18 -0.19 -28.06
C SER A 102 21.38 -1.12 -27.86
N ASN A 103 21.29 -2.07 -26.93
CA ASN A 103 22.33 -3.05 -26.66
C ASN A 103 21.76 -4.29 -25.94
N PRO A 104 21.65 -5.45 -26.61
CA PRO A 104 21.04 -6.64 -26.03
C PRO A 104 21.84 -7.23 -24.83
N ALA A 105 23.11 -6.84 -24.66
CA ALA A 105 23.92 -7.19 -23.49
C ALA A 105 23.75 -6.23 -22.29
N ALA A 106 23.00 -5.13 -22.45
CA ALA A 106 22.82 -4.10 -21.43
C ALA A 106 21.56 -4.27 -20.56
N LEU A 107 20.90 -5.43 -20.63
CA LEU A 107 19.77 -5.76 -19.75
C LEU A 107 20.15 -5.48 -18.29
N PRO A 108 19.30 -4.78 -17.52
CA PRO A 108 19.55 -4.54 -16.11
C PRO A 108 19.68 -5.87 -15.36
N ALA A 109 20.72 -6.00 -14.54
CA ALA A 109 21.04 -7.23 -13.82
C ALA A 109 20.01 -7.61 -12.73
N CYS A 110 19.09 -6.70 -12.42
CA CYS A 110 18.04 -6.88 -11.41
C CYS A 110 16.67 -6.78 -12.08
N GLY A 111 15.85 -7.81 -11.86
CA GLY A 111 14.42 -7.76 -12.19
C GLY A 111 13.66 -6.69 -11.39
N PRO A 112 12.35 -6.50 -11.67
CA PRO A 112 11.55 -5.44 -11.07
C PRO A 112 11.56 -5.52 -9.54
N ALA A 113 11.63 -4.35 -8.88
CA ALA A 113 11.74 -4.24 -7.41
C ALA A 113 10.58 -4.93 -6.67
N VAL A 114 9.39 -4.91 -7.27
CA VAL A 114 8.17 -5.58 -6.81
C VAL A 114 7.44 -6.12 -8.04
N PRO A 115 7.06 -7.41 -8.09
CA PRO A 115 6.25 -7.94 -9.18
C PRO A 115 4.90 -7.22 -9.26
N ALA A 116 4.56 -6.65 -10.42
CA ALA A 116 3.34 -5.86 -10.60
C ALA A 116 2.05 -6.64 -10.27
N SER A 117 2.04 -7.95 -10.54
CA SER A 117 0.94 -8.84 -10.19
C SER A 117 0.76 -8.99 -8.68
N LEU A 118 1.86 -9.20 -7.95
CA LEU A 118 1.87 -9.29 -6.49
C LEU A 118 1.41 -7.97 -5.86
N ALA A 119 1.91 -6.84 -6.37
CA ALA A 119 1.54 -5.51 -5.91
C ALA A 119 0.06 -5.20 -6.13
N ARG A 120 -0.48 -5.53 -7.30
CA ARG A 120 -1.92 -5.40 -7.59
C ARG A 120 -2.76 -6.26 -6.65
N PHE A 121 -2.39 -7.53 -6.50
CA PHE A 121 -3.10 -8.44 -5.60
C PHE A 121 -3.08 -7.92 -4.16
N ALA A 122 -1.91 -7.54 -3.65
CA ALA A 122 -1.76 -6.97 -2.32
C ALA A 122 -2.60 -5.71 -2.10
N GLY A 123 -2.62 -4.78 -3.07
CA GLY A 123 -3.43 -3.56 -2.97
C GLY A 123 -4.93 -3.84 -2.97
N TRP A 124 -5.42 -4.75 -3.82
CA TRP A 124 -6.85 -5.11 -3.87
C TRP A 124 -7.31 -5.86 -2.62
N PHE A 125 -6.54 -6.86 -2.17
CA PHE A 125 -6.87 -7.59 -0.95
C PHE A 125 -6.84 -6.67 0.27
N ASN A 126 -5.87 -5.75 0.33
CA ASN A 126 -5.84 -4.80 1.43
C ASN A 126 -7.03 -3.84 1.40
N CYS A 127 -7.40 -3.34 0.21
CA CYS A 127 -8.60 -2.53 0.04
C CYS A 127 -9.86 -3.27 0.54
N ALA A 128 -10.05 -4.52 0.14
CA ALA A 128 -11.17 -5.34 0.59
C ALA A 128 -11.17 -5.53 2.11
N ALA A 129 -10.01 -5.81 2.71
CA ALA A 129 -9.87 -5.95 4.15
C ALA A 129 -10.20 -4.66 4.91
N MET A 130 -9.80 -3.50 4.38
CA MET A 130 -10.11 -2.19 4.96
C MET A 130 -11.59 -1.84 4.88
N ILE A 131 -12.27 -2.20 3.78
CA ILE A 131 -13.72 -2.04 3.66
C ILE A 131 -14.45 -2.92 4.68
N ALA A 132 -14.03 -4.17 4.84
CA ALA A 132 -14.60 -5.07 5.85
C ALA A 132 -14.39 -4.52 7.27
N MET A 133 -13.20 -3.97 7.56
CA MET A 133 -12.90 -3.34 8.84
C MET A 133 -13.76 -2.09 9.08
N ALA A 134 -13.98 -1.26 8.06
CA ALA A 134 -14.88 -0.11 8.15
C ALA A 134 -16.32 -0.54 8.50
N ALA A 135 -16.82 -1.60 7.85
CA ALA A 135 -18.14 -2.16 8.14
C ALA A 135 -18.25 -2.67 9.59
N LEU A 136 -17.20 -3.33 10.10
CA LEU A 136 -17.13 -3.77 11.50
C LEU A 136 -17.19 -2.59 12.48
N TRP A 137 -16.46 -1.50 12.20
CA TRP A 137 -16.52 -0.31 13.04
C TRP A 137 -17.88 0.38 13.02
N LEU A 138 -18.56 0.40 11.87
CA LEU A 138 -19.93 0.90 11.78
C LEU A 138 -20.90 0.04 12.61
N TYR A 139 -20.81 -1.28 12.50
CA TYR A 139 -21.63 -2.20 13.27
C TYR A 139 -21.39 -2.03 14.78
N VAL A 140 -20.13 -2.07 15.21
CA VAL A 140 -19.78 -1.92 16.61
C VAL A 140 -20.18 -0.55 17.14
N GLY A 141 -19.93 0.52 16.40
CA GLY A 141 -20.15 1.90 16.84
C GLY A 141 -21.61 2.32 16.97
N PHE A 142 -22.48 1.83 16.08
CA PHE A 142 -23.84 2.35 15.89
C PHE A 142 -24.95 1.32 16.08
N ILE A 143 -24.64 0.01 16.02
CA ILE A 143 -25.66 -1.06 16.09
C ILE A 143 -25.52 -1.87 17.40
N SER A 144 -24.30 -2.28 17.74
CA SER A 144 -23.99 -2.93 19.03
C SER A 144 -24.01 -1.93 20.17
#